data_AF-A0A3C1MTQ9-F1
#
_entry.id   AF-A0A3C1MTQ9-F1
#
_cell.length_a   1.000
_cell.length_b   1.000
_cell.length_c   1.000
_cell.angle_alpha   90.00
_cell.angle_beta   90.00
_cell.angle_gamma   90.00
#
_symmetry.space_group_name_H-M   'P 1'
#
loop_
_entity.id
_entity.type
_entity.pdbx_description
1 polymer ?
#
loop_
_entity_poly.entity_id
_entity_poly.type
_entity_poly.pdbx_seq_one_letter_code
_entity_poly.pdbx_strand_id
1 'polypeptide(L)'
;MHTATRIAIAALPKIRELAPQAELAMYGLYAPMNAALLHELGVASLIGGEYEPELVALAERLRDGEHPSHNHVSVPLAKVEFLTPDRSDLPRLTRYAHLILPDGGNKVVGFTETTRGCKHLCRHCPVVPVYQGKFRPVQMDVVLADIEQQVVAGAEHISFGDPDFFNGPTHALRILDAMHQRFPNLSFDATIKIQHLLDHADLLPTLRDTGCLFITSAVEAVDDAILEHLDKHHTRADFERALRLCREHSIFLAPTFVPFTPWTTLDGYLDLLRELLRLKLVQAVPPVQLAIRLLVPQGSYLLNLAGFAERLQPFDQTLLGYPWQHADPRVDALQQQIMTTVMQQEDAPRGVVFKAIWQLAHDAAGLPAPTLEHADFGETIARLSEPWYCCAEPTDQQLQSF
;
A
#
# COMPACT_ATOMS: atom_id res chain seq x y z
N MET A 1 4.98 -7.15 1.79
CA MET A 1 5.41 -5.75 1.52
C MET A 1 6.93 -5.68 1.48
N HIS A 2 7.50 -4.67 0.84
CA HIS A 2 8.95 -4.46 0.77
C HIS A 2 9.59 -4.40 2.17
N THR A 3 8.99 -3.60 3.06
CA THR A 3 9.39 -3.46 4.46
C THR A 3 9.45 -4.78 5.20
N ALA A 4 8.46 -5.65 5.02
CA ALA A 4 8.43 -6.96 5.65
C ALA A 4 9.63 -7.82 5.23
N THR A 5 10.05 -7.76 3.96
CA THR A 5 11.23 -8.50 3.49
C THR A 5 12.53 -7.94 4.09
N ARG A 6 12.67 -6.61 4.18
CA ARG A 6 13.86 -6.00 4.83
C ARG A 6 13.93 -6.36 6.32
N ILE A 7 12.80 -6.33 7.04
CA ILE A 7 12.70 -6.77 8.45
C ILE A 7 13.05 -8.26 8.57
N ALA A 8 12.51 -9.11 7.70
CA ALA A 8 12.80 -10.54 7.73
C ALA A 8 14.29 -10.83 7.53
N ILE A 9 14.96 -10.15 6.59
CA ILE A 9 16.41 -10.26 6.37
C ILE A 9 17.19 -9.82 7.62
N ALA A 10 16.83 -8.68 8.23
CA ALA A 10 17.48 -8.18 9.44
C ALA A 10 17.34 -9.15 10.63
N ALA A 11 16.22 -9.88 10.73
CA ALA A 11 15.96 -10.84 11.79
C ALA A 11 16.69 -12.19 11.61
N LEU A 12 17.15 -12.53 10.39
CA LEU A 12 17.74 -13.84 10.07
C LEU A 12 18.91 -14.26 10.99
N PRO A 13 19.89 -13.39 11.32
CA PRO A 13 21.00 -13.78 12.18
C PRO A 13 20.53 -14.26 13.56
N LYS A 14 19.57 -13.55 14.17
CA LYS A 14 19.00 -13.87 15.48
C LYS A 14 18.15 -15.14 15.44
N ILE A 15 17.36 -15.32 14.38
CA ILE A 15 16.58 -16.55 14.18
C ILE A 15 17.50 -17.77 14.11
N ARG A 16 18.64 -17.66 13.42
CA ARG A 16 19.63 -18.73 13.31
C ARG A 16 20.34 -19.04 14.61
N GLU A 17 20.63 -18.03 15.42
CA GLU A 17 21.19 -18.23 16.76
C GLU A 17 20.22 -19.03 17.64
N LEU A 18 18.94 -18.69 17.61
CA LEU A 18 17.90 -19.31 18.43
C LEU A 18 17.44 -20.68 17.90
N ALA A 19 17.48 -20.88 16.59
CA ALA A 19 16.98 -22.08 15.92
C ALA A 19 17.93 -22.55 14.80
N PRO A 20 19.15 -23.00 15.13
CA PRO A 20 20.20 -23.29 14.14
C PRO A 20 19.88 -24.48 13.22
N GLN A 21 18.92 -25.32 13.58
CA GLN A 21 18.48 -26.49 12.80
C GLN A 21 17.13 -26.27 12.11
N ALA A 22 16.55 -25.06 12.21
CA ALA A 22 15.27 -24.78 11.59
C ALA A 22 15.42 -24.62 10.07
N GLU A 23 14.50 -25.24 9.33
CA GLU A 23 14.31 -24.96 7.92
C GLU A 23 13.72 -23.54 7.77
N LEU A 24 14.36 -22.69 6.97
CA LEU A 24 13.91 -21.32 6.74
C LEU A 24 13.13 -21.23 5.44
N ALA A 25 11.89 -20.76 5.53
CA ALA A 25 11.06 -20.42 4.40
C ALA A 25 10.59 -18.96 4.48
N MET A 26 10.57 -18.25 3.35
CA MET A 26 10.00 -16.91 3.25
C MET A 26 8.92 -16.88 2.17
N TYR A 27 7.85 -16.13 2.42
CA TYR A 27 6.73 -16.03 1.49
C TYR A 27 6.22 -14.59 1.32
N GLY A 28 5.44 -14.38 0.26
CA GLY A 28 4.83 -13.11 -0.09
C GLY A 28 5.42 -12.48 -1.34
N LEU A 29 4.90 -11.31 -1.73
CA LEU A 29 5.14 -10.69 -3.05
C LEU A 29 6.63 -10.53 -3.41
N TYR A 30 7.46 -10.16 -2.42
CA TYR A 30 8.87 -9.85 -2.64
C TYR A 30 9.80 -11.05 -2.47
N ALA A 31 9.33 -12.19 -1.96
CA ALA A 31 10.20 -13.34 -1.71
C ALA A 31 10.79 -13.91 -3.01
N PRO A 32 10.00 -14.21 -4.08
CA PRO A 32 10.56 -14.70 -5.34
C PRO A 32 11.44 -13.67 -6.05
N MET A 33 11.13 -12.38 -5.93
CA MET A 33 11.88 -11.28 -6.57
C MET A 33 13.30 -11.16 -6.00
N ASN A 34 13.52 -11.57 -4.76
CA ASN A 34 14.81 -11.47 -4.07
C ASN A 34 15.50 -12.84 -3.91
N ALA A 35 15.17 -13.83 -4.76
CA ALA A 35 15.55 -15.22 -4.55
C ALA A 35 17.07 -15.44 -4.44
N ALA A 36 17.87 -14.80 -5.29
CA ALA A 36 19.32 -14.93 -5.25
C ALA A 36 19.89 -14.56 -3.87
N LEU A 37 19.55 -13.36 -3.37
CA LEU A 37 20.00 -12.89 -2.06
C LEU A 37 19.45 -13.76 -0.92
N LEU A 38 18.16 -14.11 -0.94
CA LEU A 38 17.56 -14.86 0.16
C LEU A 38 18.14 -16.29 0.26
N HIS A 39 18.46 -16.91 -0.88
CA HIS A 39 19.16 -18.20 -0.89
C HIS A 39 20.62 -18.10 -0.44
N GLU A 40 21.34 -17.03 -0.81
CA GLU A 40 22.68 -16.74 -0.26
C GLU A 40 22.63 -16.54 1.26
N LEU A 41 21.57 -15.89 1.73
CA LEU A 41 21.23 -15.76 3.15
C LEU A 41 20.63 -17.05 3.73
N GLY A 42 20.69 -18.18 3.03
CA GLY A 42 20.33 -19.54 3.46
C GLY A 42 18.86 -19.74 3.84
N VAL A 43 17.95 -19.02 3.19
CA VAL A 43 16.54 -19.38 3.13
C VAL A 43 16.38 -20.48 2.08
N ALA A 44 15.79 -21.61 2.44
CA ALA A 44 15.72 -22.77 1.55
C ALA A 44 14.53 -22.71 0.58
N SER A 45 13.37 -22.25 1.06
CA SER A 45 12.12 -22.18 0.30
C SER A 45 11.58 -20.76 0.19
N LEU A 46 11.26 -20.35 -1.03
CA LEU A 46 10.67 -19.03 -1.33
C LEU A 46 9.33 -19.20 -2.05
N ILE A 47 8.27 -18.63 -1.47
CA ILE A 47 6.90 -18.90 -1.93
C ILE A 47 6.19 -17.57 -2.25
N GLY A 48 5.82 -17.37 -3.51
CA GLY A 48 5.00 -16.25 -3.97
C GLY A 48 3.55 -16.65 -4.27
N GLY A 49 2.78 -15.72 -4.83
CA GLY A 49 1.43 -15.99 -5.31
C GLY A 49 0.48 -16.46 -4.20
N GLU A 50 -0.21 -17.56 -4.46
CA GLU A 50 -1.14 -18.24 -3.55
C GLU A 50 -0.39 -19.25 -2.67
N TYR A 51 0.20 -18.76 -1.60
CA TYR A 51 1.25 -19.47 -0.86
C TYR A 51 0.77 -20.57 0.11
N GLU A 52 -0.49 -20.59 0.52
CA GLU A 52 -0.98 -21.51 1.56
C GLU A 52 -0.79 -22.99 1.21
N PRO A 53 -1.18 -23.49 0.02
CA PRO A 53 -1.01 -24.90 -0.31
C PRO A 53 0.46 -25.33 -0.33
N GLU A 54 1.35 -24.46 -0.79
CA GLU A 54 2.80 -24.75 -0.81
C GLU A 54 3.39 -24.73 0.60
N LEU A 55 2.94 -23.83 1.48
CA LEU A 55 3.35 -23.83 2.88
C LEU A 55 2.94 -25.12 3.60
N VAL A 56 1.71 -25.58 3.36
CA VAL A 56 1.23 -26.87 3.90
C VAL A 56 2.07 -28.02 3.35
N ALA A 57 2.26 -28.08 2.03
CA ALA A 57 3.06 -29.12 1.39
C ALA A 57 4.50 -29.13 1.91
N LEU A 58 5.10 -27.96 2.17
CA LEU A 58 6.44 -27.85 2.76
C LEU A 58 6.45 -28.40 4.20
N ALA A 59 5.47 -28.04 5.03
CA ALA A 59 5.37 -28.53 6.40
C ALA A 59 5.19 -30.06 6.44
N GLU A 60 4.40 -30.63 5.53
CA GLU A 60 4.20 -32.08 5.41
C GLU A 60 5.48 -32.80 4.98
N ARG A 61 6.20 -32.29 3.96
CA ARG A 61 7.50 -32.84 3.55
C ARG A 61 8.49 -32.86 4.72
N LEU A 62 8.61 -31.74 5.44
CA LEU A 62 9.52 -31.64 6.59
C LEU A 62 9.13 -32.59 7.73
N ARG A 63 7.82 -32.76 7.99
CA ARG A 63 7.32 -33.75 8.97
C ARG A 63 7.71 -35.17 8.59
N ASP A 64 7.68 -35.48 7.30
CA ASP A 64 7.95 -36.81 6.77
C ASP A 64 9.46 -37.07 6.55
N GLY A 65 10.33 -36.10 6.92
CA GLY A 65 11.78 -36.20 6.84
C GLY A 65 12.35 -35.84 5.45
N GLU A 66 11.53 -35.31 4.57
CA GLU A 66 11.93 -34.84 3.24
C GLU A 66 12.32 -33.37 3.30
N HIS A 67 13.61 -33.10 3.11
CA HIS A 67 14.12 -31.74 3.01
C HIS A 67 13.99 -31.23 1.57
N PRO A 68 13.53 -29.98 1.36
CA PRO A 68 13.46 -29.41 0.03
C PRO A 68 14.86 -29.30 -0.59
N SER A 69 14.92 -29.33 -1.92
CA SER A 69 16.16 -29.00 -2.62
C SER A 69 16.63 -27.61 -2.23
N HIS A 70 17.94 -27.42 -2.08
CA HIS A 70 18.51 -26.09 -1.96
C HIS A 70 18.01 -25.21 -3.12
N ASN A 71 17.51 -24.02 -2.78
CA ASN A 71 17.03 -22.99 -3.69
C ASN A 71 15.64 -23.24 -4.32
N HIS A 72 14.67 -23.73 -3.55
CA HIS A 72 13.29 -23.90 -4.01
C HIS A 72 12.55 -22.57 -4.14
N VAL A 73 12.02 -22.28 -5.32
CA VAL A 73 11.16 -21.10 -5.58
C VAL A 73 9.85 -21.57 -6.21
N SER A 74 8.73 -21.20 -5.59
CA SER A 74 7.38 -21.56 -6.06
C SER A 74 6.50 -20.31 -6.13
N VAL A 75 5.76 -20.14 -7.23
CA VAL A 75 4.80 -19.03 -7.41
C VAL A 75 3.46 -19.59 -7.92
N PRO A 76 2.76 -20.40 -7.10
CA PRO A 76 1.47 -20.94 -7.46
C PRO A 76 0.45 -19.82 -7.68
N LEU A 77 -0.34 -19.93 -8.74
CA LEU A 77 -1.49 -19.07 -9.02
C LEU A 77 -2.77 -19.88 -9.22
N ALA A 78 -2.75 -21.15 -8.82
CA ALA A 78 -3.91 -22.02 -8.85
C ALA A 78 -4.98 -21.50 -7.87
N LYS A 79 -6.24 -21.86 -8.10
CA LYS A 79 -7.31 -21.53 -7.16
C LYS A 79 -7.04 -22.26 -5.84
N VAL A 80 -7.13 -21.54 -4.73
CA VAL A 80 -7.06 -22.10 -3.38
C VAL A 80 -8.48 -22.32 -2.86
N GLU A 81 -8.67 -23.39 -2.11
CA GLU A 81 -9.83 -23.57 -1.25
C GLU A 81 -9.46 -23.03 0.14
N PHE A 82 -9.77 -21.76 0.38
CA PHE A 82 -9.42 -21.12 1.65
C PHE A 82 -10.17 -21.73 2.83
N LEU A 83 -9.50 -21.79 3.96
CA LEU A 83 -10.10 -22.08 5.26
C LEU A 83 -10.43 -20.76 5.96
N THR A 84 -11.40 -20.80 6.87
CA THR A 84 -11.62 -19.67 7.80
C THR A 84 -10.37 -19.50 8.67
N PRO A 85 -9.77 -18.30 8.74
CA PRO A 85 -8.59 -18.07 9.57
C PRO A 85 -8.87 -18.37 11.04
N ASP A 86 -7.95 -19.07 11.70
CA ASP A 86 -7.94 -19.18 13.16
C ASP A 86 -7.32 -17.91 13.75
N ARG A 87 -8.09 -17.20 14.58
CA ARG A 87 -7.67 -15.96 15.25
C ARG A 87 -7.52 -16.12 16.76
N SER A 88 -7.64 -17.34 17.28
CA SER A 88 -7.76 -17.60 18.73
C SER A 88 -6.51 -17.26 19.53
N ASP A 89 -5.33 -17.29 18.89
CA ASP A 89 -4.03 -17.01 19.50
C ASP A 89 -3.42 -15.66 19.08
N LEU A 90 -4.13 -14.88 18.25
CA LEU A 90 -3.66 -13.58 17.79
C LEU A 90 -3.77 -12.52 18.89
N PRO A 91 -2.88 -11.51 18.89
CA PRO A 91 -3.05 -10.31 19.71
C PRO A 91 -4.45 -9.69 19.55
N ARG A 92 -4.96 -9.08 20.63
CA ARG A 92 -6.25 -8.37 20.59
C ARG A 92 -6.25 -7.28 19.52
N LEU A 93 -7.40 -7.06 18.87
CA LEU A 93 -7.57 -6.05 17.82
C LEU A 93 -7.13 -4.64 18.25
N THR A 94 -7.34 -4.30 19.53
CA THR A 94 -6.92 -3.02 20.13
C THR A 94 -5.40 -2.78 20.17
N ARG A 95 -4.58 -3.78 19.78
CA ARG A 95 -3.11 -3.65 19.67
C ARG A 95 -2.64 -3.29 18.26
N TYR A 96 -3.53 -3.31 17.27
CA TYR A 96 -3.24 -2.92 15.90
C TYR A 96 -3.68 -1.48 15.62
N ALA A 97 -3.46 -1.03 14.38
CA ALA A 97 -3.99 0.24 13.90
C ALA A 97 -5.50 0.35 14.17
N HIS A 98 -5.94 1.55 14.53
CA HIS A 98 -7.35 1.86 14.78
C HIS A 98 -7.81 2.94 13.80
N LEU A 99 -9.13 3.05 13.63
CA LEU A 99 -9.72 4.10 12.81
C LEU A 99 -9.90 5.34 13.69
N ILE A 100 -9.46 6.49 13.17
CA ILE A 100 -9.68 7.82 13.74
C ILE A 100 -10.77 8.50 12.91
N LEU A 101 -11.85 8.93 13.57
CA LEU A 101 -12.98 9.64 12.97
C LEU A 101 -12.69 11.16 12.89
N PRO A 102 -13.43 11.90 12.02
CA PRO A 102 -13.27 13.35 11.89
C PRO A 102 -13.40 14.15 13.20
N ASP A 103 -14.22 13.66 14.14
CA ASP A 103 -14.46 14.26 15.45
C ASP A 103 -13.42 13.87 16.52
N GLY A 104 -12.41 13.06 16.14
CA GLY A 104 -11.39 12.55 17.04
C GLY A 104 -11.77 11.26 17.80
N GLY A 105 -12.97 10.71 17.55
CA GLY A 105 -13.35 9.40 18.06
C GLY A 105 -12.54 8.27 17.41
N ASN A 106 -12.45 7.12 18.10
CA ASN A 106 -11.71 5.96 17.60
C ASN A 106 -12.62 4.74 17.50
N LYS A 107 -12.37 3.88 16.50
CA LYS A 107 -13.02 2.56 16.35
C LYS A 107 -11.98 1.45 16.26
N VAL A 108 -12.30 0.29 16.84
CA VAL A 108 -11.47 -0.92 16.70
C VAL A 108 -11.61 -1.46 15.28
N VAL A 109 -10.48 -1.77 14.65
CA VAL A 109 -10.41 -2.21 13.24
C VAL A 109 -10.12 -3.70 13.16
N GLY A 110 -10.92 -4.40 12.36
CA GLY A 110 -10.57 -5.71 11.80
C GLY A 110 -10.03 -5.57 10.37
N PHE A 111 -9.42 -6.63 9.86
CA PHE A 111 -8.80 -6.68 8.54
C PHE A 111 -9.14 -7.98 7.84
N THR A 112 -9.47 -7.91 6.55
CA THR A 112 -9.65 -9.09 5.70
C THR A 112 -9.39 -8.73 4.23
N GLU A 113 -9.21 -9.74 3.39
CA GLU A 113 -9.04 -9.60 1.94
C GLU A 113 -10.19 -10.32 1.24
N THR A 114 -10.83 -9.67 0.26
CA THR A 114 -11.83 -10.36 -0.58
C THR A 114 -11.22 -10.91 -1.86
N THR A 115 -10.07 -10.37 -2.27
CA THR A 115 -9.33 -10.76 -3.44
C THR A 115 -7.82 -10.61 -3.22
N ARG A 116 -7.05 -11.46 -3.92
CA ARG A 116 -5.61 -11.35 -4.08
C ARG A 116 -5.24 -11.05 -5.52
N GLY A 117 -4.10 -10.42 -5.72
CA GLY A 117 -3.67 -9.99 -7.06
C GLY A 117 -4.45 -8.76 -7.55
N CYS A 118 -4.21 -8.38 -8.81
CA CYS A 118 -4.80 -7.19 -9.39
C CYS A 118 -4.90 -7.34 -10.91
N LYS A 119 -5.98 -6.83 -11.51
CA LYS A 119 -6.18 -6.81 -12.98
C LYS A 119 -5.22 -5.84 -13.69
N HIS A 120 -4.69 -4.87 -12.97
CA HIS A 120 -3.88 -3.79 -13.52
C HIS A 120 -2.40 -4.20 -13.64
N LEU A 121 -1.68 -3.53 -14.55
CA LEU A 121 -0.26 -3.76 -14.84
C LEU A 121 0.61 -2.53 -14.55
N CYS A 122 0.22 -1.74 -13.55
CA CYS A 122 0.94 -0.52 -13.14
C CYS A 122 2.43 -0.84 -12.92
N ARG A 123 3.33 -0.10 -13.59
CA ARG A 123 4.72 -0.54 -13.76
C ARG A 123 5.52 -0.60 -12.46
N HIS A 124 5.17 0.22 -11.48
CA HIS A 124 5.81 0.28 -10.15
C HIS A 124 5.24 -0.71 -9.14
N CYS A 125 4.09 -1.32 -9.43
CA CYS A 125 3.32 -2.07 -8.44
C CYS A 125 3.96 -3.45 -8.16
N PRO A 126 4.21 -3.81 -6.89
CA PRO A 126 4.82 -5.10 -6.55
C PRO A 126 3.88 -6.31 -6.69
N VAL A 127 2.59 -6.08 -6.94
CA VAL A 127 1.62 -7.14 -7.23
C VAL A 127 1.84 -7.69 -8.65
N VAL A 128 2.24 -6.84 -9.58
CA VAL A 128 2.34 -7.16 -11.01
C VAL A 128 3.36 -8.26 -11.32
N PRO A 129 4.59 -8.26 -10.76
CA PRO A 129 5.57 -9.31 -11.02
C PRO A 129 5.07 -10.72 -10.65
N VAL A 130 4.18 -10.82 -9.66
CA VAL A 130 3.64 -12.08 -9.16
C VAL A 130 2.35 -12.49 -9.89
N TYR A 131 1.39 -11.56 -10.01
CA TYR A 131 0.04 -11.88 -10.46
C TYR A 131 -0.22 -11.55 -11.93
N GLN A 132 0.58 -10.67 -12.55
CA GLN A 132 0.56 -10.38 -13.99
C GLN A 132 -0.86 -10.10 -14.55
N GLY A 133 -1.61 -9.19 -13.91
CA GLY A 133 -2.95 -8.82 -14.35
C GLY A 133 -4.04 -9.83 -13.97
N LYS A 134 -3.73 -10.81 -13.11
CA LYS A 134 -4.71 -11.77 -12.59
C LYS A 134 -5.09 -11.42 -11.16
N PHE A 135 -6.33 -11.71 -10.80
CA PHE A 135 -6.79 -11.67 -9.41
C PHE A 135 -7.45 -13.01 -9.03
N ARG A 136 -7.56 -13.28 -7.73
CA ARG A 136 -8.14 -14.49 -7.15
C ARG A 136 -9.12 -14.09 -6.06
N PRO A 137 -10.43 -14.41 -6.21
CA PRO A 137 -11.39 -14.16 -5.15
C PRO A 137 -11.21 -15.16 -4.01
N VAL A 138 -11.32 -14.68 -2.78
CA VAL A 138 -11.47 -15.50 -1.58
C VAL A 138 -12.94 -15.95 -1.50
N GLN A 139 -13.23 -17.17 -1.03
CA GLN A 139 -14.63 -17.61 -0.96
C GLN A 139 -15.45 -16.73 0.01
N MET A 140 -16.67 -16.38 -0.39
CA MET A 140 -17.53 -15.43 0.34
C MET A 140 -17.83 -15.88 1.77
N ASP A 141 -18.08 -17.17 1.97
CA ASP A 141 -18.31 -17.80 3.27
C ASP A 141 -17.09 -17.68 4.19
N VAL A 142 -15.88 -17.86 3.65
CA VAL A 142 -14.63 -17.67 4.38
C VAL A 142 -14.47 -16.20 4.83
N VAL A 143 -14.68 -15.25 3.93
CA VAL A 143 -14.60 -13.82 4.24
C VAL A 143 -15.62 -13.42 5.32
N LEU A 144 -16.87 -13.85 5.18
CA LEU A 144 -17.93 -13.51 6.15
C LEU A 144 -17.72 -14.16 7.52
N ALA A 145 -17.19 -15.39 7.57
CA ALA A 145 -16.83 -16.05 8.82
C ALA A 145 -15.65 -15.34 9.51
N ASP A 146 -14.66 -14.89 8.74
CA ASP A 146 -13.54 -14.11 9.25
C ASP A 146 -13.96 -12.73 9.80
N ILE A 147 -14.88 -12.04 9.11
CA ILE A 147 -15.48 -10.79 9.58
C ILE A 147 -16.23 -11.04 10.89
N GLU A 148 -17.06 -12.09 10.96
CA GLU A 148 -17.80 -12.42 12.19
C GLU A 148 -16.89 -12.62 13.39
N GLN A 149 -15.80 -13.38 13.25
CA GLN A 149 -14.84 -13.59 14.35
C GLN A 149 -14.29 -12.26 14.87
N GLN A 150 -13.98 -11.34 13.98
CA GLN A 150 -13.43 -10.03 14.34
C GLN A 150 -14.48 -9.12 14.98
N VAL A 151 -15.72 -9.13 14.50
CA VAL A 151 -16.84 -8.41 15.14
C VAL A 151 -17.11 -8.95 16.55
N VAL A 152 -17.10 -10.27 16.74
CA VAL A 152 -17.19 -10.90 18.07
C VAL A 152 -16.02 -10.49 18.97
N ALA A 153 -14.83 -10.31 18.41
CA ALA A 153 -13.66 -9.79 19.10
C ALA A 153 -13.67 -8.26 19.32
N GLY A 154 -14.74 -7.57 18.91
CA GLY A 154 -14.96 -6.14 19.16
C GLY A 154 -14.63 -5.21 17.99
N ALA A 155 -14.44 -5.71 16.77
CA ALA A 155 -14.27 -4.85 15.60
C ALA A 155 -15.54 -4.03 15.33
N GLU A 156 -15.35 -2.73 15.12
CA GLU A 156 -16.40 -1.76 14.75
C GLU A 156 -16.21 -1.23 13.32
N HIS A 157 -15.09 -1.60 12.70
CA HIS A 157 -14.70 -1.24 11.35
C HIS A 157 -13.92 -2.39 10.69
N ILE A 158 -14.08 -2.60 9.39
CA ILE A 158 -13.26 -3.54 8.60
C ILE A 158 -12.48 -2.77 7.54
N SER A 159 -11.16 -2.93 7.52
CA SER A 159 -10.33 -2.48 6.40
C SER A 159 -10.15 -3.64 5.41
N PHE A 160 -10.58 -3.43 4.16
CA PHE A 160 -10.39 -4.40 3.09
C PHE A 160 -9.01 -4.22 2.45
N GLY A 161 -8.15 -5.23 2.65
CA GLY A 161 -6.75 -5.24 2.21
C GLY A 161 -6.51 -5.54 0.74
N ASP A 162 -7.57 -5.67 -0.06
CA ASP A 162 -7.53 -5.91 -1.48
C ASP A 162 -6.61 -4.90 -2.20
N PRO A 163 -5.72 -5.33 -3.11
CA PRO A 163 -4.94 -4.41 -3.94
C PRO A 163 -5.82 -3.48 -4.80
N ASP A 164 -7.03 -3.94 -5.11
CA ASP A 164 -8.11 -3.17 -5.73
C ASP A 164 -9.43 -3.90 -5.44
N PHE A 165 -10.26 -3.35 -4.56
CA PHE A 165 -11.51 -3.97 -4.11
C PHE A 165 -12.52 -4.16 -5.26
N PHE A 166 -12.42 -3.35 -6.31
CA PHE A 166 -13.21 -3.51 -7.53
C PHE A 166 -12.53 -4.37 -8.60
N ASN A 167 -11.52 -5.17 -8.23
CA ASN A 167 -11.08 -6.30 -9.07
C ASN A 167 -12.25 -7.21 -9.44
N GLY A 168 -13.18 -7.45 -8.51
CA GLY A 168 -14.39 -8.24 -8.73
C GLY A 168 -15.62 -7.56 -8.13
N PRO A 169 -16.20 -6.53 -8.77
CA PRO A 169 -17.24 -5.70 -8.15
C PRO A 169 -18.48 -6.51 -7.76
N THR A 170 -18.89 -7.50 -8.56
CA THR A 170 -20.01 -8.39 -8.22
C THR A 170 -19.73 -9.24 -6.98
N HIS A 171 -18.49 -9.68 -6.79
CA HIS A 171 -18.09 -10.44 -5.60
C HIS A 171 -18.05 -9.53 -4.37
N ALA A 172 -17.42 -8.37 -4.50
CA ALA A 172 -17.36 -7.34 -3.46
C ALA A 172 -18.76 -6.93 -2.97
N LEU A 173 -19.69 -6.60 -3.89
CA LEU A 173 -21.05 -6.21 -3.52
C LEU A 173 -21.84 -7.31 -2.81
N ARG A 174 -21.64 -8.58 -3.16
CA ARG A 174 -22.27 -9.71 -2.46
C ARG A 174 -21.76 -9.85 -1.03
N ILE A 175 -20.46 -9.62 -0.81
CA ILE A 175 -19.87 -9.59 0.53
C ILE A 175 -20.44 -8.42 1.32
N LEU A 176 -20.47 -7.21 0.74
CA LEU A 176 -20.99 -6.02 1.40
C LEU A 176 -22.47 -6.15 1.78
N ASP A 177 -23.31 -6.67 0.88
CA ASP A 177 -24.73 -6.91 1.15
C ASP A 177 -24.91 -7.88 2.33
N ALA A 178 -24.23 -9.03 2.30
CA ALA A 178 -24.30 -10.01 3.39
C ALA A 178 -23.71 -9.47 4.71
N MET A 179 -22.60 -8.73 4.65
CA MET A 179 -21.99 -8.09 5.82
C MET A 179 -22.93 -7.05 6.43
N HIS A 180 -23.50 -6.16 5.62
CA HIS A 180 -24.37 -5.09 6.08
C HIS A 180 -25.69 -5.63 6.65
N GLN A 181 -26.30 -6.65 6.01
CA GLN A 181 -27.49 -7.32 6.55
C GLN A 181 -27.22 -7.93 7.94
N ARG A 182 -26.03 -8.48 8.16
CA ARG A 182 -25.65 -9.12 9.42
C ARG A 182 -25.19 -8.13 10.49
N PHE A 183 -24.48 -7.08 10.08
CA PHE A 183 -23.87 -6.09 10.96
C PHE A 183 -24.14 -4.67 10.42
N PRO A 184 -25.37 -4.13 10.56
CA PRO A 184 -25.76 -2.87 9.91
C PRO A 184 -24.96 -1.63 10.33
N ASN A 185 -24.33 -1.67 11.51
CA ASN A 185 -23.54 -0.56 12.05
C ASN A 185 -22.03 -0.71 11.79
N LEU A 186 -21.60 -1.83 11.19
CA LEU A 186 -20.20 -2.08 10.87
C LEU A 186 -19.81 -1.22 9.67
N SER A 187 -18.83 -0.34 9.86
CA SER A 187 -18.31 0.47 8.76
C SER A 187 -17.11 -0.18 8.10
N PHE A 188 -16.71 0.29 6.93
CA PHE A 188 -15.51 -0.24 6.26
C PHE A 188 -14.76 0.81 5.44
N ASP A 189 -13.52 0.49 5.10
CA ASP A 189 -12.71 1.19 4.10
C ASP A 189 -12.22 0.21 3.04
N ALA A 190 -11.91 0.73 1.86
CA ALA A 190 -11.43 -0.08 0.74
C ALA A 190 -10.41 0.67 -0.10
N THR A 191 -9.49 -0.08 -0.70
CA THR A 191 -8.59 0.45 -1.74
C THR A 191 -9.21 0.24 -3.12
N ILE A 192 -9.41 1.31 -3.89
CA ILE A 192 -9.97 1.23 -5.25
C ILE A 192 -9.18 2.14 -6.18
N LYS A 193 -8.75 1.62 -7.33
CA LYS A 193 -8.04 2.41 -8.35
C LYS A 193 -8.98 3.47 -8.95
N ILE A 194 -8.45 4.66 -9.26
CA ILE A 194 -9.20 5.75 -9.93
C ILE A 194 -9.99 5.27 -11.14
N GLN A 195 -9.35 4.48 -12.02
CA GLN A 195 -10.02 3.92 -13.19
C GLN A 195 -11.26 3.08 -12.82
N HIS A 196 -11.14 2.16 -11.87
CA HIS A 196 -12.28 1.35 -11.42
C HIS A 196 -13.35 2.17 -10.69
N LEU A 197 -12.98 3.21 -9.95
CA LEU A 197 -13.97 4.13 -9.37
C LEU A 197 -14.81 4.83 -10.44
N LEU A 198 -14.21 5.18 -11.57
CA LEU A 198 -14.92 5.81 -12.68
C LEU A 198 -15.75 4.80 -13.47
N ASP A 199 -15.20 3.62 -13.75
CA ASP A 199 -15.87 2.55 -14.48
C ASP A 199 -17.09 2.00 -13.71
N HIS A 200 -17.07 2.10 -12.38
CA HIS A 200 -18.11 1.60 -11.46
C HIS A 200 -18.67 2.69 -10.55
N ALA A 201 -18.75 3.92 -11.06
CA ALA A 201 -19.27 5.07 -10.31
C ALA A 201 -20.72 4.86 -9.85
N ASP A 202 -21.50 4.06 -10.58
CA ASP A 202 -22.87 3.68 -10.23
C ASP A 202 -22.96 2.86 -8.93
N LEU A 203 -21.86 2.30 -8.45
CA LEU A 203 -21.79 1.51 -7.21
C LEU A 203 -21.48 2.35 -5.96
N LEU A 204 -21.11 3.63 -6.11
CA LEU A 204 -20.82 4.52 -4.97
C LEU A 204 -22.00 4.69 -4.00
N PRO A 205 -23.27 4.81 -4.44
CA PRO A 205 -24.41 4.79 -3.53
C PRO A 205 -24.43 3.54 -2.65
N THR A 206 -24.17 2.36 -3.23
CA THR A 206 -24.14 1.10 -2.49
C THR A 206 -23.01 1.07 -1.47
N LEU A 207 -21.82 1.57 -1.82
CA LEU A 207 -20.72 1.69 -0.85
C LEU A 207 -21.10 2.58 0.33
N ARG A 208 -21.69 3.76 0.07
CA ARG A 208 -22.18 4.66 1.12
C ARG A 208 -23.22 3.96 1.99
N ASP A 209 -24.24 3.37 1.38
CA ASP A 209 -25.40 2.79 2.08
C ASP A 209 -25.01 1.55 2.89
N THR A 210 -23.92 0.86 2.53
CA THR A 210 -23.39 -0.29 3.28
C THR A 210 -22.30 0.07 4.29
N GLY A 211 -21.98 1.36 4.46
CA GLY A 211 -21.11 1.84 5.54
C GLY A 211 -19.66 2.15 5.16
N CYS A 212 -19.36 2.37 3.87
CA CYS A 212 -18.04 2.85 3.45
C CYS A 212 -17.75 4.26 3.98
N LEU A 213 -16.68 4.43 4.76
CA LEU A 213 -16.29 5.74 5.28
C LEU A 213 -15.34 6.48 4.35
N PHE A 214 -14.36 5.77 3.80
CA PHE A 214 -13.40 6.35 2.89
C PHE A 214 -12.85 5.30 1.92
N ILE A 215 -12.38 5.79 0.78
CA ILE A 215 -11.72 5.00 -0.24
C ILE A 215 -10.29 5.49 -0.38
N THR A 216 -9.34 4.56 -0.24
CA THR A 216 -7.94 4.82 -0.55
C THR A 216 -7.74 4.64 -2.05
N SER A 217 -7.19 5.64 -2.74
CA SER A 217 -6.95 5.57 -4.18
C SER A 217 -5.54 5.96 -4.55
N ALA A 218 -4.87 5.06 -5.25
CA ALA A 218 -3.52 5.25 -5.75
C ALA A 218 -3.49 6.17 -6.98
N VAL A 219 -3.46 7.48 -6.73
CA VAL A 219 -3.31 8.55 -7.73
C VAL A 219 -1.88 8.59 -8.24
N GLU A 220 -0.88 8.41 -7.36
CA GLU A 220 0.56 8.45 -7.62
C GLU A 220 1.12 9.82 -8.01
N ALA A 221 0.51 10.50 -8.99
CA ALA A 221 0.96 11.79 -9.50
C ALA A 221 -0.21 12.62 -10.04
N VAL A 222 -0.03 13.94 -10.11
CA VAL A 222 -0.94 14.84 -10.83
C VAL A 222 -0.41 15.18 -12.24
N ASP A 223 0.82 14.79 -12.56
CA ASP A 223 1.43 14.96 -13.88
C ASP A 223 1.08 13.75 -14.77
N ASP A 224 0.33 13.99 -15.84
CA ASP A 224 -0.13 12.93 -16.75
C ASP A 224 1.05 12.20 -17.43
N ALA A 225 2.18 12.85 -17.67
CA ALA A 225 3.36 12.20 -18.25
C ALA A 225 3.98 11.20 -17.27
N ILE A 226 3.98 11.51 -15.97
CA ILE A 226 4.40 10.57 -14.92
C ILE A 226 3.41 9.41 -14.84
N LEU A 227 2.11 9.68 -14.89
CA LEU A 227 1.07 8.64 -14.89
C LEU A 227 1.20 7.68 -16.09
N GLU A 228 1.58 8.19 -17.27
CA GLU A 228 1.90 7.40 -18.45
C GLU A 228 3.14 6.52 -18.23
N HIS A 229 4.21 7.05 -17.63
CA HIS A 229 5.39 6.26 -17.27
C HIS A 229 5.08 5.14 -16.27
N LEU A 230 4.16 5.38 -15.34
CA LEU A 230 3.71 4.39 -14.36
C LEU A 230 2.62 3.43 -14.89
N ASP A 231 2.09 3.68 -16.09
CA ASP A 231 0.99 2.93 -16.71
C ASP A 231 -0.27 2.89 -15.83
N LYS A 232 -0.64 4.07 -15.29
CA LYS A 232 -1.73 4.19 -14.32
C LYS A 232 -3.13 4.17 -14.92
N HIS A 233 -3.25 4.35 -16.24
CA HIS A 233 -4.53 4.36 -16.98
C HIS A 233 -5.59 5.28 -16.34
N HIS A 234 -5.16 6.43 -15.84
CA HIS A 234 -6.00 7.55 -15.46
C HIS A 234 -5.16 8.83 -15.58
N THR A 235 -5.84 9.97 -15.68
CA THR A 235 -5.25 11.31 -15.78
C THR A 235 -5.55 12.14 -14.53
N ARG A 236 -4.98 13.34 -14.43
CA ARG A 236 -5.39 14.37 -13.46
C ARG A 236 -6.89 14.61 -13.52
N ALA A 237 -7.45 14.76 -14.72
CA ALA A 237 -8.88 15.03 -14.90
C ALA A 237 -9.76 13.88 -14.38
N ASP A 238 -9.29 12.64 -14.53
CA ASP A 238 -9.95 11.45 -13.99
C ASP A 238 -9.91 11.42 -12.46
N PHE A 239 -8.77 11.76 -11.86
CA PHE A 239 -8.65 11.91 -10.41
C PHE A 239 -9.63 12.97 -9.88
N GLU A 240 -9.67 14.16 -10.50
CA GLU A 240 -10.61 15.21 -10.12
C GLU A 240 -12.07 14.77 -10.26
N ARG A 241 -12.39 13.99 -11.30
CA ARG A 241 -13.73 13.43 -11.50
C ARG A 241 -14.08 12.41 -10.42
N ALA A 242 -13.18 11.50 -10.09
CA ALA A 242 -13.38 10.51 -9.03
C ALA A 242 -13.59 11.21 -7.67
N LEU A 243 -12.81 12.25 -7.37
CA LEU A 243 -12.98 13.06 -6.17
C LEU A 243 -14.36 13.72 -6.09
N ARG A 244 -14.84 14.32 -7.19
CA ARG A 244 -16.19 14.91 -7.22
C ARG A 244 -17.26 13.86 -6.95
N LEU A 245 -17.19 12.71 -7.61
CA LEU A 245 -18.14 11.62 -7.41
C LEU A 245 -18.15 11.11 -5.96
N CYS A 246 -16.98 10.92 -5.34
CA CYS A 246 -16.90 10.53 -3.93
C CYS A 246 -17.59 11.56 -3.02
N ARG A 247 -17.36 12.86 -3.25
CA ARG A 247 -18.01 13.95 -2.50
C ARG A 247 -19.53 13.97 -2.69
N GLU A 248 -20.01 13.79 -3.92
CA GLU A 248 -21.45 13.70 -4.24
C GLU A 248 -22.14 12.56 -3.48
N HIS A 249 -21.40 11.49 -3.18
CA HIS A 249 -21.87 10.34 -2.42
C HIS A 249 -21.44 10.34 -0.94
N SER A 250 -20.89 11.45 -0.43
CA SER A 250 -20.47 11.58 0.98
C SER A 250 -19.48 10.48 1.43
N ILE A 251 -18.62 10.02 0.52
CA ILE A 251 -17.51 9.11 0.80
C ILE A 251 -16.23 9.92 0.73
N PHE A 252 -15.36 9.82 1.73
CA PHE A 252 -14.07 10.48 1.67
C PHE A 252 -13.15 9.78 0.67
N LEU A 253 -12.44 10.55 -0.14
CA LEU A 253 -11.33 10.03 -0.95
C LEU A 253 -10.01 10.32 -0.21
N ALA A 254 -9.25 9.27 0.06
CA ALA A 254 -7.91 9.33 0.63
C ALA A 254 -6.88 9.04 -0.49
N PRO A 255 -6.43 10.06 -1.25
CA PRO A 255 -5.49 9.84 -2.35
C PRO A 255 -4.08 9.56 -1.83
N THR A 256 -3.37 8.66 -2.49
CA THR A 256 -1.95 8.36 -2.26
C THR A 256 -1.09 8.75 -3.46
N PHE A 257 0.15 9.14 -3.21
CA PHE A 257 1.12 9.68 -4.15
C PHE A 257 2.49 9.01 -4.03
N VAL A 258 3.26 9.07 -5.12
CA VAL A 258 4.71 8.80 -5.17
C VAL A 258 5.36 10.05 -5.76
N PRO A 259 5.51 11.14 -4.98
CA PRO A 259 5.86 12.44 -5.53
C PRO A 259 7.26 12.51 -6.12
N PHE A 260 8.20 11.71 -5.62
CA PHE A 260 9.58 11.73 -6.06
C PHE A 260 9.87 10.55 -6.98
N THR A 261 9.93 10.85 -8.28
CA THR A 261 10.23 9.92 -9.36
C THR A 261 11.44 10.43 -10.17
N PRO A 262 12.03 9.60 -11.05
CA PRO A 262 13.08 10.03 -11.98
C PRO A 262 12.66 11.14 -12.97
N TRP A 263 11.39 11.51 -12.97
CA TRP A 263 10.79 12.49 -13.88
C TRP A 263 10.24 13.72 -13.14
N THR A 264 10.20 13.71 -11.81
CA THR A 264 9.63 14.80 -11.01
C THR A 264 10.48 16.06 -11.12
N THR A 265 9.88 17.17 -11.52
CA THR A 265 10.52 18.49 -11.45
C THR A 265 10.12 19.24 -10.19
N LEU A 266 10.89 20.26 -9.79
CA LEU A 266 10.51 21.15 -8.67
C LEU A 266 9.18 21.86 -8.95
N ASP A 267 8.96 22.30 -10.19
CA ASP A 267 7.69 22.89 -10.61
C ASP A 267 6.55 21.88 -10.55
N GLY A 268 6.78 20.63 -10.96
CA GLY A 268 5.79 19.55 -10.85
C GLY A 268 5.46 19.18 -9.40
N TYR A 269 6.45 19.20 -8.50
CA TYR A 269 6.21 19.02 -7.07
C TYR A 269 5.40 20.18 -6.47
N LEU A 270 5.74 21.43 -6.83
CA LEU A 270 4.94 22.60 -6.44
C LEU A 270 3.51 22.55 -7.00
N ASP A 271 3.33 22.03 -8.22
CA ASP A 271 2.03 21.83 -8.83
C ASP A 271 1.19 20.80 -8.05
N LEU A 272 1.79 19.69 -7.59
CA LEU A 272 1.13 18.76 -6.67
C LEU A 272 0.63 19.47 -5.41
N LEU A 273 1.47 20.28 -4.76
CA LEU A 273 1.06 20.98 -3.54
C LEU A 273 -0.07 22.00 -3.80
N ARG A 274 0.01 22.74 -4.91
CA ARG A 274 -1.06 23.66 -5.34
C ARG A 274 -2.36 22.93 -5.61
N GLU A 275 -2.28 21.75 -6.22
CA GLU A 275 -3.43 20.94 -6.53
C GLU A 275 -4.12 20.41 -5.26
N LEU A 276 -3.35 19.99 -4.25
CA LEU A 276 -3.89 19.61 -2.95
C LEU A 276 -4.60 20.78 -2.24
N LEU A 277 -4.10 22.01 -2.37
CA LEU A 277 -4.80 23.20 -1.87
C LEU A 277 -6.08 23.48 -2.65
N ARG A 278 -5.99 23.50 -3.99
CA ARG A 278 -7.11 23.80 -4.89
C ARG A 278 -8.25 22.80 -4.69
N LEU A 279 -7.90 21.52 -4.57
CA LEU A 279 -8.84 20.42 -4.36
C LEU A 279 -9.24 20.25 -2.89
N LYS A 280 -8.64 20.97 -1.94
CA LYS A 280 -8.92 20.88 -0.50
C LYS A 280 -8.68 19.47 0.06
N LEU A 281 -7.47 18.95 -0.17
CA LEU A 281 -7.07 17.58 0.16
C LEU A 281 -5.91 17.50 1.16
N VAL A 282 -5.40 18.63 1.65
CA VAL A 282 -4.29 18.65 2.61
C VAL A 282 -4.63 17.84 3.86
N GLN A 283 -5.87 17.90 4.34
CA GLN A 283 -6.32 17.08 5.46
C GLN A 283 -6.58 15.61 5.11
N ALA A 284 -6.71 15.26 3.83
CA ALA A 284 -6.93 13.89 3.37
C ALA A 284 -5.62 13.11 3.19
N VAL A 285 -4.52 13.80 2.88
CA VAL A 285 -3.23 13.19 2.56
C VAL A 285 -2.31 13.12 3.81
N PRO A 286 -1.88 11.92 4.26
CA PRO A 286 -0.84 11.80 5.28
C PRO A 286 0.45 12.50 4.83
N PRO A 287 1.13 13.31 5.65
CA PRO A 287 2.31 14.06 5.20
C PRO A 287 3.43 13.19 4.61
N VAL A 288 3.61 11.96 5.09
CA VAL A 288 4.62 11.04 4.55
C VAL A 288 4.34 10.63 3.10
N GLN A 289 3.07 10.66 2.64
CA GLN A 289 2.73 10.50 1.22
C GLN A 289 3.34 11.58 0.34
N LEU A 290 3.65 12.75 0.90
CA LEU A 290 4.30 13.84 0.18
C LEU A 290 5.83 13.70 0.12
N ALA A 291 6.39 12.68 0.77
CA ALA A 291 7.83 12.41 0.86
C ALA A 291 8.26 11.12 0.13
N ILE A 292 7.30 10.32 -0.37
CA ILE A 292 7.58 9.01 -0.94
C ILE A 292 8.46 9.12 -2.19
N ARG A 293 9.54 8.35 -2.17
CA ARG A 293 10.42 8.12 -3.30
C ARG A 293 10.06 6.81 -4.00
N LEU A 294 10.05 6.82 -5.33
CA LEU A 294 9.77 5.66 -6.15
C LEU A 294 10.81 4.56 -5.93
N LEU A 295 10.38 3.45 -5.34
CA LEU A 295 11.17 2.22 -5.25
C LEU A 295 11.13 1.46 -6.59
N VAL A 296 12.29 0.99 -7.04
CA VAL A 296 12.41 0.12 -8.23
C VAL A 296 12.94 -1.26 -7.79
N PRO A 297 12.07 -2.19 -7.36
CA PRO A 297 12.52 -3.51 -6.92
C PRO A 297 12.89 -4.41 -8.11
N GLN A 298 13.62 -5.50 -7.84
CA GLN A 298 13.93 -6.54 -8.83
C GLN A 298 12.66 -7.07 -9.51
N GLY A 299 12.58 -7.07 -10.83
CA GLY A 299 11.39 -7.56 -11.55
C GLY A 299 10.26 -6.54 -11.67
N SER A 300 10.45 -5.31 -11.19
CA SER A 300 9.55 -4.18 -11.50
C SER A 300 9.34 -4.03 -12.99
N TYR A 301 8.10 -3.75 -13.42
CA TYR A 301 7.77 -3.54 -14.82
C TYR A 301 8.31 -2.21 -15.35
N LEU A 302 8.77 -1.31 -14.48
CA LEU A 302 9.54 -0.12 -14.86
C LEU A 302 10.81 -0.48 -15.63
N LEU A 303 11.41 -1.65 -15.35
CA LEU A 303 12.62 -2.12 -16.04
C LEU A 303 12.38 -2.40 -17.54
N ASN A 304 11.12 -2.53 -17.95
CA ASN A 304 10.73 -2.72 -19.35
C ASN A 304 10.58 -1.39 -20.11
N LEU A 305 10.65 -0.24 -19.42
CA LEU A 305 10.53 1.06 -20.06
C LEU A 305 11.84 1.40 -20.80
N ALA A 306 11.71 1.75 -22.08
CA ALA A 306 12.86 2.08 -22.92
C ALA A 306 13.70 3.22 -22.32
N GLY A 307 15.02 3.03 -22.24
CA GLY A 307 15.96 4.00 -21.66
C GLY A 307 15.89 4.15 -20.14
N PHE A 308 15.00 3.44 -19.44
CA PHE A 308 14.89 3.57 -17.98
C PHE A 308 16.07 2.93 -17.25
N ALA A 309 16.57 1.79 -17.73
CA ALA A 309 17.72 1.09 -17.14
C ALA A 309 18.99 1.96 -17.10
N GLU A 310 19.15 2.91 -18.04
CA GLU A 310 20.29 3.84 -18.09
C GLU A 310 20.28 4.86 -16.94
N ARG A 311 19.13 5.03 -16.26
CA ARG A 311 18.96 5.92 -15.11
C ARG A 311 19.20 5.21 -13.77
N LEU A 312 19.40 3.89 -13.80
CA LEU A 312 19.51 3.06 -12.61
C LEU A 312 20.98 2.77 -12.28
N GLN A 313 21.25 2.68 -10.98
CA GLN A 313 22.49 2.12 -10.47
C GLN A 313 22.39 0.59 -10.37
N PRO A 314 23.52 -0.12 -10.17
CA PRO A 314 23.49 -1.55 -9.87
C PRO A 314 22.53 -1.88 -8.72
N PHE A 315 21.96 -3.08 -8.75
CA PHE A 315 21.03 -3.55 -7.70
C PHE A 315 21.70 -3.48 -6.32
N ASP A 316 21.03 -2.85 -5.36
CA ASP A 316 21.47 -2.74 -3.97
C ASP A 316 20.74 -3.78 -3.11
N GLN A 317 21.49 -4.73 -2.57
CA GLN A 317 20.98 -5.83 -1.74
C GLN A 317 20.46 -5.36 -0.36
N THR A 318 20.89 -4.20 0.13
CA THR A 318 20.40 -3.61 1.39
C THR A 318 19.07 -2.91 1.18
N LEU A 319 18.95 -2.20 0.05
CA LEU A 319 17.71 -1.55 -0.39
C LEU A 319 16.69 -2.55 -0.91
N LEU A 320 17.12 -3.70 -1.46
CA LEU A 320 16.33 -4.64 -2.26
C LEU A 320 15.73 -4.01 -3.52
N GLY A 321 16.49 -3.13 -4.16
CA GLY A 321 16.05 -2.40 -5.34
C GLY A 321 17.20 -1.76 -6.11
N TYR A 322 16.86 -1.13 -7.23
CA TYR A 322 17.77 -0.36 -8.06
C TYR A 322 17.73 1.12 -7.63
N PRO A 323 18.82 1.65 -7.04
CA PRO A 323 18.90 3.07 -6.74
C PRO A 323 18.88 3.89 -8.02
N TRP A 324 18.41 5.13 -7.92
CA TRP A 324 18.45 6.10 -8.99
C TRP A 324 18.72 7.49 -8.41
N GLN A 325 19.36 8.34 -9.20
CA GLN A 325 19.61 9.74 -8.87
C GLN A 325 18.83 10.63 -9.81
N HIS A 326 18.27 11.71 -9.28
CA HIS A 326 17.54 12.66 -10.10
C HIS A 326 18.53 13.51 -10.92
N ALA A 327 18.15 13.86 -12.16
CA ALA A 327 19.01 14.68 -13.03
C ALA A 327 19.24 16.09 -12.47
N ASP A 328 18.25 16.61 -11.72
CA ASP A 328 18.38 17.82 -10.90
C ASP A 328 18.61 17.42 -9.42
N PRO A 329 19.83 17.60 -8.86
CA PRO A 329 20.15 17.20 -7.49
C PRO A 329 19.34 17.96 -6.43
N ARG A 330 18.73 19.10 -6.77
CA ARG A 330 17.85 19.83 -5.85
C ARG A 330 16.58 19.04 -5.53
N VAL A 331 16.11 18.20 -6.44
CA VAL A 331 14.93 17.35 -6.22
C VAL A 331 15.24 16.26 -5.19
N ASP A 332 16.42 15.63 -5.28
CA ASP A 332 16.86 14.65 -4.29
C ASP A 332 17.08 15.28 -2.91
N ALA A 333 17.70 16.47 -2.86
CA ALA A 333 17.87 17.20 -1.61
C ALA A 333 16.53 17.60 -0.98
N LEU A 334 15.56 18.07 -1.78
CA LEU A 334 14.22 18.40 -1.34
C LEU A 334 13.51 17.17 -0.76
N GLN A 335 13.61 16.01 -1.43
CA GLN A 335 13.02 14.76 -0.94
C GLN A 335 13.54 14.38 0.44
N GLN A 336 14.87 14.43 0.64
CA GLN A 336 15.50 14.12 1.92
C GLN A 336 15.07 15.10 3.03
N GLN A 337 15.00 16.39 2.72
CA GLN A 337 14.56 17.43 3.66
C GLN A 337 13.10 17.23 4.08
N ILE A 338 12.21 16.93 3.14
CA ILE A 338 10.79 16.67 3.42
C ILE A 338 10.65 15.39 4.23
N MET A 339 11.31 14.29 3.85
CA MET A 339 11.26 13.04 4.60
C MET A 339 11.70 13.25 6.06
N THR A 340 12.83 13.93 6.26
CA THR A 340 13.32 14.29 7.60
C THR A 340 12.29 15.12 8.37
N THR A 341 11.72 16.15 7.74
CA THR A 341 10.72 17.04 8.36
C THR A 341 9.47 16.28 8.77
N VAL A 342 8.97 15.39 7.91
CA VAL A 342 7.78 14.59 8.19
C VAL A 342 8.03 13.62 9.34
N MET A 343 9.17 12.92 9.34
CA MET A 343 9.52 12.00 10.44
C MET A 343 9.67 12.71 11.78
N GLN A 344 10.23 13.93 11.79
CA GLN A 344 10.36 14.73 13.02
C GLN A 344 9.03 15.31 13.52
N GLN A 345 8.01 15.37 12.68
CA GLN A 345 6.72 15.97 12.96
C GLN A 345 5.56 14.98 12.78
N GLU A 346 5.80 13.69 13.04
CA GLU A 346 4.81 12.62 12.85
C GLU A 346 3.49 12.90 13.59
N ASP A 347 3.58 13.43 14.80
CA ASP A 347 2.43 13.77 15.66
C ASP A 347 1.84 15.18 15.41
N ALA A 348 2.45 15.98 14.53
CA ALA A 348 1.99 17.34 14.29
C ALA A 348 0.72 17.37 13.42
N PRO A 349 -0.16 18.39 13.57
CA PRO A 349 -1.31 18.54 12.69
C PRO A 349 -0.90 18.61 11.21
N ARG A 350 -1.62 17.89 10.33
CA ARG A 350 -1.29 17.79 8.89
C ARG A 350 -1.04 19.15 8.22
N GLY A 351 -1.85 20.16 8.55
CA GLY A 351 -1.70 21.52 8.02
C GLY A 351 -0.42 22.24 8.44
N VAL A 352 0.15 21.91 9.60
CA VAL A 352 1.45 22.45 10.06
C VAL A 352 2.58 21.84 9.23
N VAL A 353 2.58 20.51 9.09
CA VAL A 353 3.59 19.81 8.29
C VAL A 353 3.50 20.23 6.82
N PHE A 354 2.28 20.39 6.28
CA PHE A 354 2.08 20.87 4.91
C PHE A 354 2.66 22.26 4.69
N LYS A 355 2.50 23.20 5.65
CA LYS A 355 3.12 24.53 5.56
C LYS A 355 4.65 24.47 5.52
N ALA A 356 5.25 23.55 6.29
CA ALA A 356 6.69 23.34 6.27
C ALA A 356 7.15 22.78 4.91
N ILE A 357 6.45 21.77 4.38
CA ILE A 357 6.72 21.20 3.05
C ILE A 357 6.56 22.26 1.95
N TRP A 358 5.51 23.08 2.03
CA TRP A 358 5.26 24.19 1.11
C TRP A 358 6.43 25.17 1.07
N GLN A 359 6.96 25.55 2.24
CA GLN A 359 8.11 26.44 2.33
C GLN A 359 9.36 25.79 1.72
N LEU A 360 9.69 24.55 2.11
CA LEU A 360 10.84 23.81 1.59
C LEU A 360 10.82 23.69 0.06
N ALA A 361 9.65 23.39 -0.52
CA ALA A 361 9.49 23.26 -1.96
C ALA A 361 9.72 24.60 -2.70
N HIS A 362 9.24 25.72 -2.15
CA HIS A 362 9.47 27.04 -2.72
C HIS A 362 10.93 27.48 -2.61
N ASP A 363 11.57 27.22 -1.46
CA ASP A 363 12.99 27.49 -1.25
C ASP A 363 13.87 26.71 -2.23
N ALA A 364 13.58 25.42 -2.42
CA ALA A 364 14.29 24.57 -3.39
C ALA A 364 14.13 25.07 -4.84
N ALA A 365 12.95 25.61 -5.19
CA ALA A 365 12.67 26.22 -6.48
C ALA A 365 13.26 27.64 -6.63
N GLY A 366 13.77 28.26 -5.56
CA GLY A 366 14.22 29.65 -5.57
C GLY A 366 13.08 30.64 -5.78
N LEU A 367 11.87 30.28 -5.36
CA LEU A 367 10.65 31.08 -5.50
C LEU A 367 10.18 31.58 -4.13
N PRO A 368 9.58 32.79 -4.04
CA PRO A 368 8.95 33.22 -2.81
C PRO A 368 7.73 32.34 -2.50
N ALA A 369 7.62 31.85 -1.26
CA ALA A 369 6.47 31.07 -0.81
C ALA A 369 5.25 31.97 -0.54
N PRO A 370 4.09 31.74 -1.20
CA PRO A 370 2.85 32.40 -0.83
C PRO A 370 2.42 32.04 0.59
N THR A 371 1.84 32.99 1.32
CA THR A 371 1.30 32.75 2.67
C THR A 371 0.07 31.83 2.64
N LEU A 372 -0.02 30.93 3.61
CA LEU A 372 -1.12 29.97 3.80
C LEU A 372 -1.91 30.26 5.09
N GLU A 373 -1.94 31.50 5.58
CA GLU A 373 -2.67 31.88 6.80
C GLU A 373 -4.17 31.58 6.73
N HIS A 374 -4.78 31.79 5.56
CA HIS A 374 -6.21 31.61 5.31
C HIS A 374 -6.51 30.48 4.32
N ALA A 375 -5.55 29.57 4.12
CA ALA A 375 -5.71 28.47 3.19
C ALA A 375 -6.76 27.46 3.71
N ASP A 376 -7.69 27.08 2.85
CA ASP A 376 -8.63 25.99 3.12
C ASP A 376 -7.94 24.66 2.82
N PHE A 377 -7.59 23.93 3.87
CA PHE A 377 -6.92 22.63 3.80
C PHE A 377 -7.88 21.46 3.57
N GLY A 378 -9.19 21.74 3.47
CA GLY A 378 -10.23 20.72 3.42
C GLY A 378 -10.64 20.21 4.79
N GLU A 379 -11.64 19.35 4.77
CA GLU A 379 -12.18 18.72 5.98
C GLU A 379 -11.29 17.60 6.49
N THR A 380 -11.29 17.39 7.80
CA THR A 380 -10.68 16.21 8.40
C THR A 380 -11.48 14.97 8.01
N ILE A 381 -10.82 14.00 7.39
CA ILE A 381 -11.45 12.74 6.98
C ILE A 381 -11.22 11.63 8.01
N ALA A 382 -12.07 10.61 7.97
CA ALA A 382 -11.80 9.33 8.62
C ALA A 382 -10.50 8.72 8.07
N ARG A 383 -9.66 8.15 8.94
CA ARG A 383 -8.35 7.60 8.56
C ARG A 383 -7.88 6.53 9.52
N LEU A 384 -7.03 5.63 9.06
CA LEU A 384 -6.30 4.72 9.96
C LEU A 384 -5.20 5.49 10.72
N SER A 385 -4.92 5.04 11.95
CA SER A 385 -3.87 5.58 12.81
C SER A 385 -2.47 5.34 12.24
N GLU A 386 -2.30 4.27 11.47
CA GLU A 386 -1.07 3.95 10.76
C GLU A 386 -1.34 4.02 9.26
N PRO A 387 -0.67 4.92 8.53
CA PRO A 387 -0.89 5.02 7.10
C PRO A 387 0.07 4.07 6.37
N TRP A 388 -0.47 2.98 5.80
CA TRP A 388 0.29 1.88 5.19
C TRP A 388 0.57 2.09 3.71
N TYR A 389 1.79 1.76 3.25
CA TYR A 389 2.21 1.98 1.86
C TYR A 389 3.00 0.81 1.28
N CYS A 390 2.60 0.34 0.10
CA CYS A 390 3.22 -0.81 -0.55
C CYS A 390 4.46 -0.49 -1.40
N CYS A 391 4.61 0.77 -1.84
CA CYS A 391 5.62 1.19 -2.84
C CYS A 391 6.73 2.10 -2.27
N ALA A 392 6.85 2.22 -0.95
CA ALA A 392 7.83 3.10 -0.30
C ALA A 392 9.04 2.34 0.27
N GLU A 393 10.18 3.01 0.32
CA GLU A 393 11.34 2.57 1.11
C GLU A 393 10.99 2.62 2.61
N PRO A 394 11.32 1.58 3.40
CA PRO A 394 11.09 1.63 4.83
C PRO A 394 12.03 2.61 5.51
N THR A 395 11.53 3.25 6.55
CA THR A 395 12.30 4.19 7.37
C THR A 395 13.24 3.43 8.31
N ASP A 396 14.33 4.06 8.74
CA ASP A 396 15.28 3.45 9.69
C ASP A 396 14.61 3.05 11.01
N GLN A 397 13.59 3.80 11.44
CA GLN A 397 12.80 3.51 12.64
C GLN A 397 12.03 2.18 12.52
N GLN A 398 11.53 1.84 11.33
CA GLN A 398 10.87 0.55 11.08
C GLN A 398 11.84 -0.64 11.16
N LEU A 399 13.14 -0.40 10.88
CA LEU A 399 14.17 -1.44 10.91
C LEU A 399 14.79 -1.61 12.31
N GLN A 400 14.80 -0.57 13.15
CA GLN A 400 15.38 -0.60 14.49
C GLN A 400 14.56 -1.40 15.53
N SER A 401 13.35 -1.82 15.19
CA SER A 401 12.43 -2.48 16.14
C SER A 401 12.59 -4.01 16.25
N PHE A 402 13.58 -4.63 15.61
CA PHE A 402 13.69 -6.10 15.47
C PHE A 402 15.06 -6.68 15.82
#